data_AF-A0A3D9I012-F1
#
_entry.id   AF-A0A3D9I012-F1
#
_cell.length_a   1.000
_cell.length_b   1.000
_cell.length_c   1.000
_cell.angle_alpha   90.00
_cell.angle_beta   90.00
_cell.angle_gamma   90.00
#
_symmetry.space_group_name_H-M   'P 1'
#
loop_
_entity.id
_entity.type
_entity.pdbx_description
1 polymer ?
#
loop_
_entity_poly.entity_id
_entity_poly.type
_entity_poly.pdbx_seq_one_letter_code
_entity_poly.pdbx_strand_id
1 'polypeptide(L)'
;MSAITSVSRSKKWLTPIALTAALVVGGCSSNSNGNNASESPAASAQASGQSPDLSKVNTYLVDKATALHTSTSDLQKTANEYYELAKESDFDYAALWSKEQTKVSELVLHAKNIFLTANSSYETMEGIVAGVSDLSHYDVDIDAGNPAGDGAEDVVSFDVKLPDGKTLEKPGNFFYLEELTLWGTNPDWAAQTVKPDLDGNGAVDFGEVLPDANVFKGFTDSFVEMSSSLLSDAQAWKATPEDALTALVVMVPTMEEYFQAWKETRFVSGDQSTSQQFVAVSRLQDIADILSGLQIVYAEMKPTIAATDSAQAEQTEAELTDLVSFVSGLYEQEKSGTKFKPEQADSFGADAQNKATAIAGQITQVAATMGIEIDA
;
A
#
# COMPACT_ATOMS: atom_id res chain seq x y z
N MET A 1 0.43 26.95 37.05
CA MET A 1 -0.56 26.02 37.66
C MET A 1 -1.95 26.41 37.18
N SER A 2 -2.40 25.85 36.07
CA SER A 2 -3.81 25.78 35.70
C SER A 2 -4.00 24.47 34.97
N ALA A 3 -4.92 23.65 35.49
CA ALA A 3 -5.18 22.29 35.09
C ALA A 3 -6.50 22.24 34.31
N ILE A 4 -6.48 21.46 33.23
CA ILE A 4 -7.50 20.50 32.76
C ILE A 4 -8.85 21.07 32.30
N THR A 5 -9.19 20.80 31.03
CA THR A 5 -10.24 19.82 30.67
C THR A 5 -10.06 19.36 29.22
N SER A 6 -9.48 18.17 29.07
CA SER A 6 -9.56 17.35 27.86
C SER A 6 -10.94 16.69 27.83
N VAL A 7 -11.66 16.83 26.71
CA VAL A 7 -12.89 16.09 26.44
C VAL A 7 -12.53 14.92 25.54
N SER A 8 -12.33 13.76 26.17
CA SER A 8 -12.26 12.46 25.50
C SER A 8 -13.62 12.13 24.89
N ARG A 9 -13.69 12.02 23.56
CA ARG A 9 -14.77 11.33 22.85
C ARG A 9 -14.26 9.96 22.45
N SER A 10 -14.62 8.96 23.24
CA SER A 10 -14.49 7.55 22.88
C SER A 10 -15.34 7.26 21.63
N LYS A 11 -14.71 7.10 20.47
CA LYS A 11 -15.32 6.36 19.36
C LYS A 11 -15.13 4.88 19.68
N LYS A 12 -16.23 4.22 19.99
CA LYS A 12 -16.38 2.76 19.81
C LYS A 12 -16.56 2.51 18.30
N TRP A 13 -16.77 1.26 17.90
CA TRP A 13 -17.01 0.74 16.53
C TRP A 13 -15.71 0.27 15.86
N LEU A 14 -15.55 -0.95 15.34
CA LEU A 14 -16.41 -2.14 15.19
C LEU A 14 -15.48 -3.37 15.17
N THR A 15 -15.80 -4.40 15.95
CA THR A 15 -15.19 -5.73 15.90
C THR A 15 -15.52 -6.41 14.57
N PRO A 16 -14.64 -7.21 13.95
CA PRO A 16 -14.96 -7.97 12.74
C PRO A 16 -16.16 -8.89 13.02
N ILE A 17 -17.16 -8.81 12.15
CA ILE A 17 -18.35 -9.64 12.18
C ILE A 17 -17.93 -11.05 11.78
N ALA A 18 -17.77 -11.93 12.76
CA ALA A 18 -17.72 -13.37 12.55
C ALA A 18 -19.03 -13.83 11.90
N LEU A 19 -18.95 -14.28 10.64
CA LEU A 19 -20.08 -14.85 9.90
C LEU A 19 -20.47 -16.19 10.55
N THR A 20 -21.46 -16.15 11.45
CA THR A 20 -21.96 -17.35 12.13
C THR A 20 -22.92 -18.08 11.20
N ALA A 21 -22.49 -19.20 10.61
CA ALA A 21 -23.35 -20.10 9.86
C ALA A 21 -24.38 -20.77 10.78
N ALA A 22 -25.65 -20.39 10.65
CA ALA A 22 -26.75 -21.03 11.37
C ALA A 22 -27.19 -22.33 10.66
N LEU A 23 -26.70 -23.46 11.17
CA LEU A 23 -27.27 -24.79 10.93
C LEU A 23 -28.70 -24.86 11.48
N VAL A 24 -29.71 -24.91 10.61
CA VAL A 24 -31.07 -25.31 10.98
C VAL A 24 -31.19 -26.83 10.79
N VAL A 25 -31.14 -27.55 11.90
CA VAL A 25 -31.58 -28.95 12.00
C VAL A 25 -33.06 -28.97 12.31
N GLY A 26 -33.86 -29.60 11.45
CA GLY A 26 -35.26 -29.92 11.68
C GLY A 26 -35.71 -31.13 10.85
N GLY A 27 -35.59 -32.34 11.42
CA GLY A 27 -36.45 -33.49 11.06
C GLY A 27 -37.82 -33.34 11.75
N CYS A 28 -38.91 -34.04 11.44
CA CYS A 28 -39.29 -35.19 10.61
C CYS A 28 -40.72 -34.86 10.05
N SER A 29 -41.43 -35.56 9.17
CA SER A 29 -41.49 -37.00 8.88
C SER A 29 -42.39 -37.23 7.64
N SER A 30 -41.97 -38.17 6.79
CA SER A 30 -42.76 -39.16 6.01
C SER A 30 -44.13 -38.78 5.41
N ASN A 31 -44.22 -38.78 4.07
CA ASN A 31 -45.31 -39.48 3.38
C ASN A 31 -44.86 -40.02 2.01
N SER A 32 -45.14 -41.30 1.80
CA SER A 32 -44.75 -42.14 0.68
C SER A 32 -45.57 -41.82 -0.58
N ASN A 33 -44.93 -41.71 -1.74
CA ASN A 33 -45.46 -42.23 -3.01
C ASN A 33 -44.37 -42.26 -4.08
N GLY A 34 -44.18 -43.43 -4.68
CA GLY A 34 -43.14 -43.70 -5.66
C GLY A 34 -43.42 -43.12 -7.03
N ASN A 35 -42.34 -42.85 -7.77
CA ASN A 35 -42.14 -43.35 -9.13
C ASN A 35 -40.74 -42.95 -9.65
N ASN A 36 -40.05 -43.96 -10.17
CA ASN A 36 -38.94 -43.95 -11.13
C ASN A 36 -38.27 -42.61 -11.47
N ALA A 37 -37.00 -42.47 -11.07
CA ALA A 37 -36.03 -41.69 -11.81
C ALA A 37 -34.67 -42.40 -11.75
N SER A 38 -34.09 -42.65 -12.93
CA SER A 38 -32.77 -43.24 -13.13
C SER A 38 -31.71 -42.50 -12.32
N GLU A 39 -31.01 -43.23 -11.45
CA GLU A 39 -29.73 -42.80 -10.90
C GLU A 39 -28.69 -42.86 -12.02
N SER A 40 -28.42 -41.70 -12.62
CA SER A 40 -27.21 -41.47 -13.39
C SER A 40 -26.06 -41.36 -12.40
N PRO A 41 -24.96 -42.14 -12.54
CA PRO A 41 -23.83 -41.98 -11.64
C PRO A 41 -23.23 -40.59 -11.87
N ALA A 42 -23.21 -39.78 -10.81
CA ALA A 42 -22.42 -38.55 -10.76
C ALA A 42 -20.96 -38.95 -10.89
N ALA A 43 -20.42 -38.79 -12.10
CA ALA A 43 -18.99 -38.86 -12.32
C ALA A 43 -18.36 -37.67 -11.59
N SER A 44 -17.73 -37.93 -10.46
CA SER A 44 -16.71 -37.05 -9.90
C SER A 44 -15.57 -36.99 -10.91
N ALA A 45 -15.66 -36.05 -11.85
CA ALA A 45 -14.53 -35.66 -12.66
C ALA A 45 -13.53 -34.99 -11.72
N GLN A 46 -12.66 -35.79 -11.10
CA GLN A 46 -11.38 -35.29 -10.63
C GLN A 46 -10.68 -34.77 -11.88
N ALA A 47 -10.79 -33.47 -12.12
CA ALA A 47 -9.88 -32.77 -12.99
C ALA A 47 -8.48 -33.13 -12.49
N SER A 48 -7.73 -33.86 -13.30
CA SER A 48 -6.29 -34.03 -13.13
C SER A 48 -5.66 -32.65 -13.39
N GLY A 49 -5.87 -31.73 -12.44
CA GLY A 49 -5.48 -30.33 -12.54
C GLY A 49 -4.02 -30.22 -12.20
N GLN A 50 -3.20 -29.95 -13.21
CA GLN A 50 -1.86 -29.44 -13.00
C GLN A 50 -2.00 -28.13 -12.22
N SER A 51 -1.29 -27.96 -11.09
CA SER A 51 -1.28 -26.69 -10.36
C SER A 51 -0.94 -25.54 -11.32
N PRO A 52 -1.56 -24.34 -11.16
CA PRO A 52 -1.22 -23.19 -11.97
C PRO A 52 0.29 -22.92 -11.89
N ASP A 53 0.87 -22.53 -13.01
CA ASP A 53 2.24 -22.05 -13.04
C ASP A 53 2.26 -20.59 -12.59
N LEU A 54 2.59 -20.36 -11.31
CA LEU A 54 2.67 -19.03 -10.72
C LEU A 54 4.08 -18.40 -10.83
N SER A 55 4.95 -18.97 -11.67
CA SER A 55 6.33 -18.46 -11.83
C SER A 55 6.38 -17.00 -12.28
N LYS A 56 5.38 -16.52 -13.03
CA LYS A 56 5.30 -15.10 -13.40
C LYS A 56 4.98 -14.20 -12.22
N VAL A 57 4.13 -14.66 -11.27
CA VAL A 57 3.86 -13.92 -10.02
C VAL A 57 5.14 -13.81 -9.20
N ASN A 58 5.89 -14.90 -9.05
CA ASN A 58 7.17 -14.88 -8.34
C ASN A 58 8.21 -13.98 -9.03
N THR A 59 8.33 -14.06 -10.35
CA THR A 59 9.25 -13.21 -11.12
C THR A 59 8.87 -11.74 -10.96
N TYR A 60 7.57 -11.43 -11.06
CA TYR A 60 7.05 -10.09 -10.88
C TYR A 60 7.38 -9.52 -9.49
N LEU A 61 7.09 -10.27 -8.42
CA LEU A 61 7.41 -9.85 -7.05
C LEU A 61 8.91 -9.58 -6.88
N VAL A 62 9.78 -10.48 -7.37
CA VAL A 62 11.24 -10.31 -7.28
C VAL A 62 11.70 -9.10 -8.07
N ASP A 63 11.18 -8.86 -9.27
CA ASP A 63 11.53 -7.71 -10.10
C ASP A 63 11.16 -6.40 -9.40
N LYS A 64 9.97 -6.33 -8.79
CA LYS A 64 9.50 -5.14 -8.06
C LYS A 64 10.24 -4.92 -6.74
N ALA A 65 10.50 -5.97 -5.97
CA ALA A 65 11.32 -5.87 -4.77
C ALA A 65 12.77 -5.45 -5.12
N THR A 66 13.30 -5.91 -6.25
CA THR A 66 14.62 -5.48 -6.75
C THR A 66 14.62 -3.99 -7.12
N ALA A 67 13.56 -3.51 -7.77
CA ALA A 67 13.41 -2.09 -8.10
C ALA A 67 13.32 -1.23 -6.84
N LEU A 68 12.50 -1.62 -5.84
CA LEU A 68 12.43 -0.95 -4.55
C LEU A 68 13.77 -0.92 -3.83
N HIS A 69 14.48 -2.06 -3.77
CA HIS A 69 15.79 -2.12 -3.12
C HIS A 69 16.83 -1.25 -3.84
N THR A 70 16.76 -1.18 -5.17
CA THR A 70 17.61 -0.28 -5.97
C THR A 70 17.32 1.18 -5.64
N SER A 71 16.05 1.59 -5.64
CA SER A 71 15.65 2.96 -5.30
C SER A 71 16.05 3.34 -3.87
N THR A 72 15.79 2.49 -2.88
CA THR A 72 16.17 2.74 -1.48
C THR A 72 17.70 2.79 -1.29
N SER A 73 18.46 1.99 -2.03
CA SER A 73 19.93 2.07 -2.06
C SER A 73 20.43 3.40 -2.65
N ASP A 74 19.79 3.90 -3.70
CA ASP A 74 20.14 5.18 -4.30
C ASP A 74 19.71 6.36 -3.41
N LEU A 75 18.59 6.22 -2.70
CA LEU A 75 18.15 7.18 -1.69
C LEU A 75 19.17 7.25 -0.54
N GLN A 76 19.65 6.11 -0.04
CA GLN A 76 20.70 6.05 0.97
C GLN A 76 22.00 6.74 0.53
N LYS A 77 22.45 6.51 -0.72
CA LYS A 77 23.63 7.21 -1.27
C LYS A 77 23.42 8.73 -1.28
N THR A 78 22.24 9.17 -1.72
CA THR A 78 21.86 10.59 -1.75
C THR A 78 21.84 11.20 -0.34
N ALA A 79 21.25 10.49 0.63
CA ALA A 79 21.23 10.90 2.03
C ALA A 79 22.62 10.97 2.64
N ASN A 80 23.52 10.03 2.29
CA ASN A 80 24.92 10.06 2.72
C ASN A 80 25.67 11.29 2.18
N GLU A 81 25.50 11.62 0.89
CA GLU A 81 26.09 12.84 0.32
C GLU A 81 25.56 14.10 1.00
N TYR A 82 24.24 14.18 1.20
CA TYR A 82 23.61 15.31 1.90
C TYR A 82 24.10 15.43 3.35
N TYR A 83 24.23 14.30 4.05
CA TYR A 83 24.71 14.25 5.42
C TYR A 83 26.14 14.78 5.56
N GLU A 84 27.06 14.40 4.68
CA GLU A 84 28.44 14.88 4.76
C GLU A 84 28.52 16.39 4.49
N LEU A 85 27.71 16.95 3.58
CA LEU A 85 27.65 18.41 3.38
C LEU A 85 27.12 19.13 4.63
N ALA A 86 26.06 18.60 5.24
CA ALA A 86 25.51 19.17 6.47
C ALA A 86 26.55 19.12 7.59
N LYS A 87 27.24 18.00 7.75
CA LYS A 87 28.31 17.81 8.74
C LYS A 87 29.51 18.73 8.49
N GLU A 88 29.93 18.96 7.25
CA GLU A 88 30.97 19.95 6.90
C GLU A 88 30.58 21.38 7.30
N SER A 89 29.28 21.65 7.42
CA SER A 89 28.73 22.93 7.89
C SER A 89 28.34 22.88 9.37
N ASP A 90 28.83 21.90 10.15
CA ASP A 90 28.49 21.69 11.56
C ASP A 90 26.97 21.57 11.82
N PHE A 91 26.22 21.07 10.83
CA PHE A 91 24.76 21.00 10.79
C PHE A 91 24.07 22.38 10.90
N ASP A 92 24.78 23.48 10.63
CA ASP A 92 24.17 24.79 10.40
C ASP A 92 23.59 24.83 8.99
N TYR A 93 22.29 24.55 8.88
CA TYR A 93 21.59 24.51 7.61
C TYR A 93 21.56 25.85 6.88
N ALA A 94 21.66 26.99 7.59
CA ALA A 94 21.73 28.30 6.95
C ALA A 94 23.11 28.51 6.30
N ALA A 95 24.18 28.10 6.98
CA ALA A 95 25.53 28.09 6.42
C ALA A 95 25.65 27.11 5.24
N LEU A 96 25.12 25.89 5.39
CA LEU A 96 25.06 24.87 4.34
C LEU A 96 24.38 25.43 3.10
N TRP A 97 23.16 25.99 3.25
CA TRP A 97 22.40 26.54 2.14
C TRP A 97 23.14 27.69 1.45
N SER A 98 23.71 28.61 2.23
CA SER A 98 24.45 29.74 1.66
C SER A 98 25.70 29.33 0.90
N LYS A 99 26.32 28.19 1.22
CA LYS A 99 27.59 27.75 0.63
C LYS A 99 27.38 26.77 -0.53
N GLU A 100 26.45 25.84 -0.38
CA GLU A 100 26.28 24.67 -1.24
C GLU A 100 24.89 24.63 -1.92
N GLN A 101 24.20 25.77 -2.04
CA GLN A 101 22.82 25.88 -2.54
C GLN A 101 22.51 24.93 -3.70
N THR A 102 23.28 25.03 -4.79
CA THR A 102 23.05 24.22 -6.01
C THR A 102 23.14 22.73 -5.73
N LYS A 103 24.18 22.27 -5.04
CA LYS A 103 24.39 20.84 -4.77
C LYS A 103 23.35 20.30 -3.77
N VAL A 104 22.97 21.10 -2.78
CA VAL A 104 21.92 20.76 -1.82
C VAL A 104 20.56 20.64 -2.53
N SER A 105 20.20 21.60 -3.37
CA SER A 105 18.98 21.53 -4.19
C SER A 105 18.95 20.27 -5.04
N GLU A 106 20.04 19.98 -5.76
CA GLU A 106 20.14 18.78 -6.60
C GLU A 106 19.92 17.50 -5.80
N LEU A 107 20.54 17.37 -4.63
CA LEU A 107 20.40 16.18 -3.77
C LEU A 107 18.98 16.03 -3.23
N VAL A 108 18.36 17.10 -2.70
CA VAL A 108 17.00 17.03 -2.13
C VAL A 108 15.96 16.76 -3.22
N LEU A 109 16.07 17.40 -4.38
CA LEU A 109 15.18 17.13 -5.51
C LEU A 109 15.39 15.72 -6.08
N HIS A 110 16.63 15.22 -6.12
CA HIS A 110 16.91 13.85 -6.51
C HIS A 110 16.29 12.84 -5.54
N ALA A 111 16.44 13.06 -4.22
CA ALA A 111 15.83 12.23 -3.19
C ALA A 111 14.30 12.15 -3.33
N LYS A 112 13.63 13.28 -3.56
CA LYS A 112 12.18 13.31 -3.81
C LYS A 112 11.78 12.48 -5.03
N ASN A 113 12.53 12.55 -6.13
CA ASN A 113 12.25 11.74 -7.32
C ASN A 113 12.49 10.24 -7.09
N ILE A 114 13.52 9.90 -6.31
CA ILE A 114 13.78 8.51 -5.91
C ILE A 114 12.63 7.99 -5.04
N PHE A 115 12.15 8.78 -4.08
CA PHE A 115 10.99 8.45 -3.25
C PHE A 115 9.77 8.09 -4.09
N LEU A 116 9.40 8.93 -5.07
CA LEU A 116 8.28 8.66 -5.98
C LEU A 116 8.45 7.37 -6.79
N THR A 117 9.69 7.06 -7.19
CA THR A 117 10.01 5.82 -7.92
C THR A 117 9.94 4.59 -7.00
N ALA A 118 10.41 4.72 -5.76
CA ALA A 118 10.36 3.67 -4.75
C ALA A 118 8.90 3.33 -4.40
N ASN A 119 8.06 4.34 -4.17
CA ASN A 119 6.65 4.17 -3.85
C ASN A 119 5.92 3.40 -4.96
N SER A 120 5.99 3.85 -6.22
CA SER A 120 5.36 3.10 -7.33
C SER A 120 5.91 1.67 -7.48
N SER A 121 7.20 1.44 -7.17
CA SER A 121 7.76 0.08 -7.18
C SER A 121 7.15 -0.81 -6.10
N TYR A 122 6.87 -0.25 -4.92
CA TYR A 122 6.21 -0.95 -3.82
C TYR A 122 4.72 -1.18 -4.07
N GLU A 123 3.97 -0.12 -4.40
CA GLU A 123 2.52 -0.14 -4.63
C GLU A 123 2.14 -1.18 -5.69
N THR A 124 2.95 -1.32 -6.75
CA THR A 124 2.70 -2.34 -7.79
C THR A 124 2.84 -3.79 -7.30
N MET A 125 3.56 -4.05 -6.19
CA MET A 125 3.66 -5.38 -5.57
C MET A 125 2.90 -5.51 -4.24
N GLU A 126 2.39 -4.41 -3.66
CA GLU A 126 1.73 -4.39 -2.36
C GLU A 126 0.57 -5.37 -2.28
N GLY A 127 -0.23 -5.49 -3.35
CA GLY A 127 -1.32 -6.46 -3.39
C GLY A 127 -0.89 -7.92 -3.10
N ILE A 128 0.36 -8.27 -3.41
CA ILE A 128 0.97 -9.55 -3.03
C ILE A 128 1.54 -9.48 -1.61
N VAL A 129 2.33 -8.44 -1.30
CA VAL A 129 3.03 -8.32 -0.02
C VAL A 129 2.06 -8.23 1.17
N ALA A 130 1.09 -7.30 1.11
CA ALA A 130 0.07 -7.10 2.14
C ALA A 130 -0.96 -8.25 2.16
N GLY A 131 -1.24 -8.83 0.99
CA GLY A 131 -2.30 -9.82 0.80
C GLY A 131 -1.98 -11.26 1.22
N VAL A 132 -0.75 -11.57 1.63
CA VAL A 132 -0.35 -12.93 2.03
C VAL A 132 0.34 -12.94 3.38
N SER A 133 0.01 -13.90 4.24
CA SER A 133 0.48 -13.92 5.64
C SER A 133 2.01 -13.97 5.78
N ASP A 134 2.71 -14.61 4.85
CA ASP A 134 4.17 -14.75 4.92
C ASP A 134 4.90 -13.41 4.71
N LEU A 135 4.27 -12.45 4.02
CA LEU A 135 4.90 -11.19 3.61
C LEU A 135 4.24 -9.95 4.24
N SER A 136 3.03 -10.06 4.80
CA SER A 136 2.24 -8.90 5.25
C SER A 136 2.90 -8.05 6.34
N HIS A 137 3.82 -8.62 7.12
CA HIS A 137 4.61 -7.86 8.08
C HIS A 137 5.50 -6.79 7.42
N TYR A 138 5.95 -7.02 6.18
CA TYR A 138 6.68 -6.01 5.42
C TYR A 138 5.79 -4.82 5.06
N ASP A 139 4.50 -5.06 4.82
CA ASP A 139 3.55 -3.99 4.53
C ASP A 139 3.36 -3.04 5.71
N VAL A 140 3.22 -3.61 6.91
CA VAL A 140 3.21 -2.83 8.15
C VAL A 140 4.47 -1.96 8.25
N ASP A 141 5.66 -2.53 8.06
CA ASP A 141 6.89 -1.76 8.27
C ASP A 141 7.20 -0.77 7.12
N ILE A 142 6.77 -1.05 5.89
CA ILE A 142 7.11 -0.26 4.72
C ILE A 142 6.07 0.83 4.43
N ASP A 143 4.77 0.54 4.53
CA ASP A 143 3.73 1.44 3.98
C ASP A 143 2.48 1.65 4.86
N ALA A 144 2.06 0.65 5.64
CA ALA A 144 0.78 0.72 6.37
C ALA A 144 0.91 1.00 7.87
N GLY A 145 2.05 0.70 8.48
CA GLY A 145 2.18 0.67 9.93
C GLY A 145 2.21 2.03 10.59
N ASN A 146 1.57 2.10 11.76
CA ASN A 146 1.43 3.32 12.54
C ASN A 146 2.66 3.56 13.44
N PRO A 147 2.97 4.83 13.77
CA PRO A 147 3.87 5.13 14.87
C PRO A 147 3.31 4.59 16.20
N ALA A 148 4.19 4.23 17.14
CA ALA A 148 3.76 3.84 18.47
C ALA A 148 3.03 4.98 19.19
N GLY A 149 1.91 4.65 19.83
CA GLY A 149 1.09 5.59 20.60
C GLY A 149 -0.02 4.88 21.36
N ASP A 150 -0.68 5.60 22.27
CA ASP A 150 -1.77 5.05 23.08
C ASP A 150 -2.92 4.56 22.18
N GLY A 151 -3.12 3.25 22.15
CA GLY A 151 -4.19 2.60 21.37
C GLY A 151 -3.90 2.49 19.87
N ALA A 152 -2.65 2.68 19.43
CA ALA A 152 -2.26 2.41 18.05
C ALA A 152 -2.28 0.90 17.78
N GLU A 153 -2.94 0.50 16.69
CA GLU A 153 -2.90 -0.83 16.11
C GLU A 153 -1.90 -0.85 14.94
N ASP A 154 -1.47 -2.03 14.51
CA ASP A 154 -0.53 -2.22 13.39
C ASP A 154 0.73 -1.34 13.51
N VAL A 155 1.30 -1.32 14.71
CA VAL A 155 2.50 -0.54 15.00
C VAL A 155 3.72 -1.22 14.39
N VAL A 156 4.56 -0.43 13.72
CA VAL A 156 5.82 -0.93 13.13
C VAL A 156 6.68 -1.70 14.13
N SER A 157 7.45 -2.65 13.60
CA SER A 157 8.21 -3.62 14.37
C SER A 157 9.60 -3.10 14.80
N PHE A 158 10.06 -2.01 14.21
CA PHE A 158 11.44 -1.51 14.34
C PHE A 158 11.55 -0.16 15.07
N ASP A 159 12.77 0.13 15.55
CA ASP A 159 13.20 1.45 15.97
C ASP A 159 14.22 2.00 14.96
N VAL A 160 14.33 3.32 14.84
CA VAL A 160 15.33 3.95 13.96
C VAL A 160 16.43 4.58 14.81
N LYS A 161 17.68 4.19 14.56
CA LYS A 161 18.85 4.83 15.16
C LYS A 161 19.39 5.92 14.24
N LEU A 162 19.52 7.14 14.77
CA LEU A 162 20.04 8.29 14.05
C LEU A 162 21.56 8.42 14.20
N PRO A 163 22.27 9.05 13.25
CA PRO A 163 23.72 9.26 13.32
C PRO A 163 24.19 10.10 14.53
N ASP A 164 23.34 10.97 15.07
CA ASP A 164 23.62 11.76 16.28
C ASP A 164 23.54 10.95 17.58
N GLY A 165 23.19 9.67 17.50
CA GLY A 165 23.06 8.75 18.62
C GLY A 165 21.66 8.68 19.24
N LYS A 166 20.70 9.48 18.77
CA LYS A 166 19.29 9.35 19.16
C LYS A 166 18.69 8.07 18.58
N THR A 167 17.73 7.49 19.29
CA THR A 167 16.86 6.44 18.77
C THR A 167 15.43 6.97 18.77
N LEU A 168 14.74 6.77 17.65
CA LEU A 168 13.31 7.00 17.50
C LEU A 168 12.62 5.65 17.65
N GLU A 169 11.86 5.50 18.74
CA GLU A 169 11.13 4.27 19.02
C GLU A 169 9.90 4.20 18.11
N LYS A 170 9.80 3.15 17.30
CA LYS A 170 8.66 2.85 16.42
C LYS A 170 8.02 4.09 15.76
N PRO A 171 8.76 4.81 14.91
CA PRO A 171 8.36 6.15 14.47
C PRO A 171 7.30 6.18 13.34
N GLY A 172 6.87 5.02 12.84
CA GLY A 172 5.97 4.86 11.69
C GLY A 172 6.63 4.11 10.55
N ASN A 173 5.86 3.78 9.51
CA ASN A 173 6.36 3.04 8.35
C ASN A 173 7.31 3.87 7.46
N PHE A 174 8.12 3.22 6.63
CA PHE A 174 9.18 3.90 5.90
C PHE A 174 8.72 4.94 4.87
N PHE A 175 7.62 4.71 4.13
CA PHE A 175 7.11 5.73 3.21
C PHE A 175 6.60 6.96 3.96
N TYR A 176 5.92 6.77 5.09
CA TYR A 176 5.52 7.84 6.00
C TYR A 176 6.74 8.65 6.48
N LEU A 177 7.78 7.98 6.98
CA LEU A 177 8.97 8.65 7.52
C LEU A 177 9.70 9.50 6.47
N GLU A 178 9.91 8.94 5.28
CA GLU A 178 10.61 9.62 4.19
C GLU A 178 9.80 10.79 3.64
N GLU A 179 8.49 10.63 3.44
CA GLU A 179 7.64 11.70 2.90
C GLU A 179 7.59 12.90 3.87
N LEU A 180 7.38 12.64 5.16
CA LEU A 180 7.34 13.68 6.19
C LEU A 180 8.64 14.48 6.27
N THR A 181 9.76 13.79 6.05
CA THR A 181 11.11 14.38 6.09
C THR A 181 11.38 15.19 4.82
N LEU A 182 11.13 14.62 3.65
CA LEU A 182 11.46 15.23 2.34
C LEU A 182 10.54 16.40 1.97
N TRP A 183 9.27 16.37 2.40
CA TRP A 183 8.32 17.48 2.21
C TRP A 183 8.14 18.34 3.46
N GLY A 184 8.77 17.99 4.58
CA GLY A 184 8.78 18.80 5.80
C GLY A 184 7.40 18.97 6.44
N THR A 185 6.50 18.02 6.24
CA THR A 185 5.17 18.02 6.89
C THR A 185 5.28 17.66 8.37
N ASN A 186 6.39 17.05 8.80
CA ASN A 186 6.85 17.06 10.18
C ASN A 186 7.95 18.14 10.37
N PRO A 187 7.65 19.27 11.02
CA PRO A 187 8.62 20.35 11.18
C PRO A 187 9.84 19.93 12.02
N ASP A 188 9.69 18.99 12.96
CA ASP A 188 10.81 18.55 13.81
C ASP A 188 11.89 17.80 13.01
N TRP A 189 11.58 17.40 11.77
CA TRP A 189 12.47 16.68 10.86
C TRP A 189 12.96 17.54 9.69
N ALA A 190 12.71 18.85 9.75
CA ALA A 190 13.14 19.82 8.74
C ALA A 190 13.90 21.00 9.38
N ALA A 191 14.84 21.57 8.63
CA ALA A 191 15.59 22.74 9.05
C ALA A 191 14.67 23.96 9.21
N GLN A 192 14.48 24.41 10.45
CA GLN A 192 13.52 25.47 10.79
C GLN A 192 13.95 26.88 10.39
N THR A 193 15.25 27.10 10.16
CA THR A 193 15.82 28.45 9.98
C THR A 193 16.04 28.84 8.52
N VAL A 194 15.75 27.92 7.59
CA VAL A 194 16.01 28.10 6.16
C VAL A 194 14.69 28.05 5.41
N LYS A 195 14.56 28.91 4.39
CA LYS A 195 13.47 28.86 3.42
C LYS A 195 14.08 28.63 2.05
N PRO A 196 14.37 27.38 1.69
CA PRO A 196 15.08 27.08 0.46
C PRO A 196 14.14 27.25 -0.74
N ASP A 197 14.61 27.95 -1.76
CA ASP A 197 14.06 27.92 -3.11
C ASP A 197 14.84 26.84 -3.85
N LEU A 198 14.31 25.60 -3.84
CA LEU A 198 15.04 24.42 -4.32
C LEU A 198 15.11 24.42 -5.84
N ASP A 199 14.05 24.86 -6.51
CA ASP A 199 13.95 24.90 -7.98
C ASP A 199 14.47 26.20 -8.62
N GLY A 200 14.74 27.24 -7.82
CA GLY A 200 15.29 28.51 -8.25
C GLY A 200 14.26 29.43 -8.91
N ASN A 201 12.97 29.22 -8.69
CA ASN A 201 11.90 30.00 -9.34
C ASN A 201 11.65 31.38 -8.69
N GLY A 202 12.33 31.67 -7.57
CA GLY A 202 12.25 32.93 -6.84
C GLY A 202 11.14 32.98 -5.77
N ALA A 203 10.43 31.87 -5.55
CA ALA A 203 9.50 31.65 -4.47
C ALA A 203 9.93 30.44 -3.64
N VAL A 204 9.24 30.23 -2.51
CA VAL A 204 9.40 29.00 -1.71
C VAL A 204 8.07 28.29 -1.75
N ASP A 205 8.03 27.20 -2.49
CA ASP A 205 6.82 26.42 -2.77
C ASP A 205 6.59 25.34 -1.70
N PHE A 206 5.41 24.72 -1.75
CA PHE A 206 5.07 23.63 -0.83
C PHE A 206 6.09 22.50 -0.92
N GLY A 207 6.54 22.05 0.24
CA GLY A 207 7.52 20.97 0.35
C GLY A 207 8.96 21.40 0.11
N GLU A 208 9.23 22.67 -0.23
CA GLU A 208 10.60 23.16 -0.32
C GLU A 208 11.19 23.39 1.07
N VAL A 209 11.83 22.35 1.58
CA VAL A 209 12.51 22.31 2.88
C VAL A 209 13.88 21.68 2.70
N LEU A 210 14.77 21.94 3.67
CA LEU A 210 15.96 21.12 3.86
C LEU A 210 15.64 20.10 4.94
N PRO A 211 15.73 18.78 4.67
CA PRO A 211 15.48 17.77 5.69
C PRO A 211 16.58 17.83 6.76
N ASP A 212 16.26 17.45 8.01
CA ASP A 212 17.32 17.21 8.98
C ASP A 212 18.20 16.03 8.52
N ALA A 213 19.49 16.27 8.40
CA ALA A 213 20.45 15.31 7.86
C ALA A 213 20.57 14.04 8.70
N ASN A 214 20.50 14.13 10.03
CA ASN A 214 20.56 12.94 10.89
C ASN A 214 19.29 12.11 10.72
N VAL A 215 18.13 12.77 10.68
CA VAL A 215 16.84 12.11 10.47
C VAL A 215 16.78 11.43 9.10
N PHE A 216 17.03 12.18 8.02
CA PHE A 216 16.97 11.65 6.65
C PHE A 216 17.95 10.49 6.45
N LYS A 217 19.19 10.61 6.94
CA LYS A 217 20.14 9.50 6.89
C LYS A 217 19.68 8.28 7.70
N GLY A 218 19.18 8.47 8.92
CA GLY A 218 18.74 7.37 9.76
C GLY A 218 17.56 6.58 9.17
N PHE A 219 16.58 7.30 8.60
CA PHE A 219 15.44 6.68 7.92
C PHE A 219 15.88 5.89 6.67
N THR A 220 16.67 6.51 5.81
CA THR A 220 17.12 5.86 4.57
C THR A 220 18.03 4.66 4.80
N ASP A 221 18.90 4.71 5.82
CA ASP A 221 19.71 3.56 6.23
C ASP A 221 18.84 2.38 6.68
N SER A 222 17.78 2.65 7.44
CA SER A 222 16.87 1.61 7.93
C SER A 222 15.97 1.08 6.81
N PHE A 223 15.54 1.94 5.89
CA PHE A 223 14.66 1.57 4.78
C PHE A 223 15.35 0.63 3.78
N VAL A 224 16.63 0.88 3.47
CA VAL A 224 17.38 -0.03 2.59
C VAL A 224 17.61 -1.41 3.20
N GLU A 225 17.73 -1.51 4.53
CA GLU A 225 17.82 -2.79 5.24
C GLU A 225 16.49 -3.56 5.17
N MET A 226 15.37 -2.87 5.37
CA MET A 226 14.03 -3.47 5.25
C MET A 226 13.74 -3.93 3.81
N SER A 227 14.05 -3.09 2.80
CA SER A 227 13.85 -3.47 1.40
C SER A 227 14.73 -4.64 0.96
N SER A 228 15.94 -4.75 1.53
CA SER A 228 16.82 -5.89 1.32
C SER A 228 16.24 -7.19 1.89
N SER A 229 15.63 -7.10 3.07
CA SER A 229 14.96 -8.23 3.72
C SER A 229 13.76 -8.71 2.91
N LEU A 230 12.88 -7.77 2.49
CA LEU A 230 11.78 -8.08 1.58
C LEU A 230 12.27 -8.73 0.28
N LEU A 231 13.34 -8.22 -0.33
CA LEU A 231 13.89 -8.82 -1.56
C LEU A 231 14.39 -10.26 -1.32
N SER A 232 15.07 -10.51 -0.21
CA SER A 232 15.53 -11.86 0.16
C SER A 232 14.34 -12.83 0.29
N ASP A 233 13.29 -12.40 0.98
CA ASP A 233 12.13 -13.24 1.22
C ASP A 233 11.28 -13.40 -0.04
N ALA A 234 11.16 -12.39 -0.88
CA ALA A 234 10.54 -12.47 -2.20
C ALA A 234 11.22 -13.51 -3.10
N GLN A 235 12.55 -13.61 -3.05
CA GLN A 235 13.32 -14.62 -3.81
C GLN A 235 13.07 -16.05 -3.30
N ALA A 236 12.94 -16.20 -1.98
CA ALA A 236 12.67 -17.46 -1.32
C ALA A 236 11.23 -17.92 -1.52
N TRP A 237 10.28 -16.98 -1.49
CA TRP A 237 8.85 -17.22 -1.56
C TRP A 237 8.44 -17.93 -2.86
N LYS A 238 7.43 -18.78 -2.76
CA LYS A 238 6.90 -19.59 -3.87
C LYS A 238 5.39 -19.48 -3.79
N ALA A 239 4.81 -18.85 -4.80
CA ALA A 239 3.39 -18.56 -4.78
C ALA A 239 2.60 -19.88 -4.86
N THR A 240 1.58 -19.99 -4.04
CA THR A 240 0.58 -21.05 -4.12
C THR A 240 -0.76 -20.51 -4.67
N PRO A 241 -1.65 -21.39 -5.15
CA PRO A 241 -3.01 -20.97 -5.52
C PRO A 241 -3.77 -20.30 -4.37
N GLU A 242 -3.54 -20.76 -3.13
CA GLU A 242 -4.12 -20.19 -1.92
C GLU A 242 -3.62 -18.76 -1.70
N ASP A 243 -2.31 -18.52 -1.78
CA ASP A 243 -1.73 -17.18 -1.68
C ASP A 243 -2.31 -16.24 -2.75
N ALA A 244 -2.37 -16.69 -4.00
CA ALA A 244 -2.82 -15.88 -5.12
C ALA A 244 -4.29 -15.46 -4.97
N LEU A 245 -5.16 -16.39 -4.55
CA LEU A 245 -6.57 -16.07 -4.35
C LEU A 245 -6.81 -15.27 -3.07
N THR A 246 -6.03 -15.53 -2.01
CA THR A 246 -6.08 -14.76 -0.76
C THR A 246 -5.69 -13.31 -1.01
N ALA A 247 -4.57 -13.07 -1.70
CA ALA A 247 -4.14 -11.73 -2.08
C ALA A 247 -5.24 -10.95 -2.83
N LEU A 248 -5.91 -11.61 -3.79
CA LEU A 248 -7.01 -10.99 -4.53
C LEU A 248 -8.24 -10.70 -3.65
N VAL A 249 -8.61 -11.62 -2.76
CA VAL A 249 -9.81 -11.47 -1.91
C VAL A 249 -9.58 -10.43 -0.81
N VAL A 250 -8.38 -10.36 -0.25
CA VAL A 250 -8.02 -9.42 0.83
C VAL A 250 -7.78 -8.02 0.28
N MET A 251 -7.03 -7.87 -0.82
CA MET A 251 -6.55 -6.56 -1.26
C MET A 251 -7.45 -5.86 -2.28
N VAL A 252 -8.25 -6.56 -3.07
CA VAL A 252 -9.18 -5.88 -4.00
C VAL A 252 -10.22 -5.02 -3.27
N PRO A 253 -10.88 -5.47 -2.17
CA PRO A 253 -11.96 -4.73 -1.51
C PRO A 253 -11.52 -3.67 -0.49
N THR A 254 -10.31 -3.10 -0.58
CA THR A 254 -9.83 -2.02 0.30
C THR A 254 -10.08 -0.61 -0.24
N MET A 255 -10.93 -0.47 -1.26
CA MET A 255 -11.12 0.78 -2.00
C MET A 255 -11.67 1.91 -1.13
N GLU A 256 -12.62 1.64 -0.24
CA GLU A 256 -13.22 2.69 0.60
C GLU A 256 -12.15 3.39 1.46
N GLU A 257 -11.26 2.63 2.08
CA GLU A 257 -10.17 3.17 2.89
C GLU A 257 -9.24 4.07 2.09
N TYR A 258 -8.76 3.61 0.93
CA TYR A 258 -7.87 4.42 0.09
C TYR A 258 -8.54 5.68 -0.45
N PHE A 259 -9.84 5.64 -0.79
CA PHE A 259 -10.58 6.83 -1.22
C PHE A 259 -10.87 7.79 -0.06
N GLN A 260 -11.05 7.29 1.17
CA GLN A 260 -11.11 8.15 2.36
C GLN A 260 -9.77 8.84 2.60
N ALA A 261 -8.65 8.12 2.52
CA ALA A 261 -7.32 8.73 2.60
C ALA A 261 -7.10 9.76 1.48
N TRP A 262 -7.44 9.43 0.23
CA TRP A 262 -7.36 10.35 -0.92
C TRP A 262 -8.09 11.67 -0.67
N LYS A 263 -9.32 11.60 -0.13
CA LYS A 263 -10.14 12.77 0.21
C LYS A 263 -9.45 13.72 1.18
N GLU A 264 -8.72 13.19 2.14
CA GLU A 264 -8.03 13.96 3.17
C GLU A 264 -6.75 14.63 2.67
N THR A 265 -6.19 14.15 1.55
CA THR A 265 -4.96 14.71 0.96
C THR A 265 -5.16 16.10 0.37
N ARG A 266 -4.04 16.77 0.10
CA ARG A 266 -4.02 18.04 -0.64
C ARG A 266 -4.46 17.92 -2.10
N PHE A 267 -4.54 16.71 -2.66
CA PHE A 267 -5.03 16.51 -4.03
C PHE A 267 -6.53 16.80 -4.15
N VAL A 268 -7.30 16.51 -3.10
CA VAL A 268 -8.75 16.78 -3.01
C VAL A 268 -9.04 18.00 -2.13
N SER A 269 -8.48 18.03 -0.91
CA SER A 269 -8.76 19.07 0.09
C SER A 269 -7.91 20.34 -0.08
N GLY A 270 -6.92 20.35 -0.98
CA GLY A 270 -6.04 21.49 -1.21
C GLY A 270 -5.38 21.99 0.06
N ASP A 271 -5.33 23.32 0.24
CA ASP A 271 -4.75 23.97 1.42
C ASP A 271 -5.56 23.74 2.71
N GLN A 272 -6.76 23.13 2.63
CA GLN A 272 -7.54 22.74 3.80
C GLN A 272 -7.17 21.34 4.32
N SER A 273 -6.35 20.60 3.60
CA SER A 273 -5.84 19.31 4.06
C SER A 273 -5.05 19.48 5.36
N THR A 274 -5.35 18.62 6.33
CA THR A 274 -4.56 18.46 7.56
C THR A 274 -3.70 17.20 7.52
N SER A 275 -3.71 16.47 6.41
CA SER A 275 -2.91 15.26 6.26
C SER A 275 -1.43 15.64 6.22
N GLN A 276 -0.62 14.93 7.02
CA GLN A 276 0.83 15.05 6.97
C GLN A 276 1.44 14.13 5.91
N GLN A 277 0.69 13.12 5.47
CA GLN A 277 1.09 12.09 4.52
C GLN A 277 0.30 12.21 3.21
N PHE A 278 0.75 11.50 2.18
CA PHE A 278 0.19 11.52 0.82
C PHE A 278 0.09 12.96 0.28
N VAL A 279 1.16 13.72 0.48
CA VAL A 279 1.32 15.09 -0.03
C VAL A 279 2.10 15.14 -1.34
N ALA A 280 2.91 14.10 -1.59
CA ALA A 280 3.72 13.89 -2.76
C ALA A 280 3.08 12.88 -3.73
N VAL A 281 2.48 11.84 -3.18
CA VAL A 281 1.88 10.73 -3.93
C VAL A 281 0.36 10.77 -3.80
N SER A 282 -0.32 10.54 -4.92
CA SER A 282 -1.78 10.44 -4.94
C SER A 282 -2.21 9.03 -4.61
N ARG A 283 -3.14 8.87 -3.66
CA ARG A 283 -3.75 7.57 -3.40
C ARG A 283 -4.46 6.95 -4.61
N LEU A 284 -4.85 7.75 -5.62
CA LEU A 284 -5.36 7.17 -6.87
C LEU A 284 -4.27 6.47 -7.70
N GLN A 285 -3.03 6.96 -7.63
CA GLN A 285 -1.88 6.27 -8.23
C GLN A 285 -1.67 4.94 -7.54
N ASP A 286 -1.61 4.96 -6.21
CA ASP A 286 -1.38 3.81 -5.34
C ASP A 286 -2.40 2.71 -5.64
N ILE A 287 -3.70 3.02 -5.58
CA ILE A 287 -4.77 2.08 -5.93
C ILE A 287 -4.59 1.51 -7.36
N ALA A 288 -4.26 2.35 -8.34
CA ALA A 288 -4.08 1.89 -9.72
C ALA A 288 -2.87 0.94 -9.84
N ASP A 289 -1.77 1.25 -9.18
CA ASP A 289 -0.55 0.45 -9.14
C ASP A 289 -0.82 -0.91 -8.45
N ILE A 290 -1.47 -0.92 -7.28
CA ILE A 290 -1.88 -2.14 -6.55
C ILE A 290 -2.76 -3.04 -7.41
N LEU A 291 -3.83 -2.48 -7.98
CA LEU A 291 -4.78 -3.26 -8.79
C LEU A 291 -4.11 -3.80 -10.05
N SER A 292 -3.16 -3.08 -10.65
CA SER A 292 -2.39 -3.57 -11.80
C SER A 292 -1.50 -4.76 -11.47
N GLY A 293 -0.92 -4.80 -10.26
CA GLY A 293 -0.20 -5.95 -9.75
C GLY A 293 -1.13 -7.15 -9.54
N LEU A 294 -2.29 -6.92 -8.94
CA LEU A 294 -3.32 -7.95 -8.74
C LEU A 294 -3.88 -8.51 -10.05
N GLN A 295 -3.94 -7.72 -11.14
CA GLN A 295 -4.28 -8.24 -12.47
C GLN A 295 -3.30 -9.32 -12.95
N ILE A 296 -2.01 -9.19 -12.63
CA ILE A 296 -1.00 -10.20 -12.98
C ILE A 296 -1.24 -11.48 -12.18
N VAL A 297 -1.54 -11.35 -10.89
CA VAL A 297 -1.90 -12.48 -10.03
C VAL A 297 -3.14 -13.22 -10.58
N TYR A 298 -4.20 -12.47 -10.90
CA TYR A 298 -5.41 -13.04 -11.47
C TYR A 298 -5.17 -13.71 -12.82
N ALA A 299 -4.36 -13.11 -13.69
CA ALA A 299 -4.05 -13.66 -15.02
C ALA A 299 -3.42 -15.06 -14.96
N GLU A 300 -2.54 -15.32 -13.98
CA GLU A 300 -1.95 -16.66 -13.80
C GLU A 300 -2.92 -17.66 -13.15
N MET A 301 -3.90 -17.20 -12.37
CA MET A 301 -4.97 -18.04 -11.81
C MET A 301 -6.10 -18.34 -12.81
N LYS A 302 -6.32 -17.45 -13.78
CA LYS A 302 -7.45 -17.52 -14.72
C LYS A 302 -7.59 -18.87 -15.43
N PRO A 303 -6.54 -19.55 -15.94
CA PRO A 303 -6.69 -20.85 -16.59
C PRO A 303 -7.27 -21.93 -15.66
N THR A 304 -6.87 -21.91 -14.38
CA THR A 304 -7.38 -22.84 -13.35
C THR A 304 -8.83 -22.54 -13.01
N ILE A 305 -9.17 -21.27 -12.86
CA ILE A 305 -10.55 -20.81 -12.65
C ILE A 305 -11.42 -21.21 -13.85
N ALA A 306 -10.95 -20.99 -15.09
CA ALA A 306 -11.70 -21.28 -16.31
C ALA A 306 -11.95 -22.78 -16.54
N ALA A 307 -11.09 -23.66 -16.00
CA ALA A 307 -11.32 -25.09 -15.99
C ALA A 307 -12.50 -25.50 -15.08
N THR A 308 -12.83 -24.66 -14.09
CA THR A 308 -13.97 -24.82 -13.18
C THR A 308 -15.21 -24.11 -13.72
N ASP A 309 -15.08 -22.83 -14.06
CA ASP A 309 -16.12 -22.00 -14.64
C ASP A 309 -15.50 -20.94 -15.58
N SER A 310 -15.55 -21.21 -16.89
CA SER A 310 -15.00 -20.31 -17.91
C SER A 310 -15.76 -18.98 -18.01
N ALA A 311 -17.07 -18.98 -17.78
CA ALA A 311 -17.86 -17.75 -17.89
C ALA A 311 -17.55 -16.82 -16.72
N GLN A 312 -17.45 -17.38 -15.51
CA GLN A 312 -17.02 -16.64 -14.33
C GLN A 312 -15.59 -16.12 -14.49
N ALA A 313 -14.65 -16.94 -15.00
CA ALA A 313 -13.26 -16.53 -15.21
C ALA A 313 -13.14 -15.30 -16.14
N GLU A 314 -13.94 -15.25 -17.21
CA GLU A 314 -14.00 -14.12 -18.14
C GLU A 314 -14.67 -12.89 -17.50
N GLN A 315 -15.77 -13.10 -16.76
CA GLN A 315 -16.46 -12.02 -16.06
C GLN A 315 -15.56 -11.33 -15.04
N THR A 316 -14.91 -12.11 -14.16
CA THR A 316 -14.04 -11.55 -13.11
C THR A 316 -12.84 -10.80 -13.71
N GLU A 317 -12.25 -11.29 -14.82
CA GLU A 317 -11.18 -10.56 -15.53
C GLU A 317 -11.67 -9.19 -16.05
N ALA A 318 -12.84 -9.19 -16.69
CA ALA A 318 -13.42 -7.97 -17.26
C ALA A 318 -13.73 -6.95 -16.16
N GLU A 319 -14.35 -7.39 -15.06
CA GLU A 319 -14.69 -6.52 -13.94
C GLU A 319 -13.45 -5.96 -13.22
N LEU A 320 -12.40 -6.78 -13.03
CA LEU A 320 -11.13 -6.31 -12.49
C LEU A 320 -10.47 -5.27 -13.41
N THR A 321 -10.51 -5.51 -14.73
CA THR A 321 -10.00 -4.57 -15.73
C THR A 321 -10.78 -3.25 -15.74
N ASP A 322 -12.10 -3.32 -15.59
CA ASP A 322 -12.97 -2.14 -15.49
C ASP A 322 -12.70 -1.35 -14.20
N LEU A 323 -12.43 -2.02 -13.07
CA LEU A 323 -12.06 -1.36 -11.81
C LEU A 323 -10.73 -0.62 -11.93
N VAL A 324 -9.70 -1.28 -12.49
CA VAL A 324 -8.38 -0.66 -12.76
C VAL A 324 -8.53 0.55 -13.68
N SER A 325 -9.31 0.41 -14.77
CA SER A 325 -9.58 1.49 -15.72
C SER A 325 -10.32 2.66 -15.09
N PHE A 326 -11.27 2.38 -14.18
CA PHE A 326 -12.01 3.41 -13.45
C PHE A 326 -11.06 4.26 -12.60
N VAL A 327 -10.23 3.64 -11.76
CA VAL A 327 -9.29 4.36 -10.89
C VAL A 327 -8.23 5.08 -11.71
N SER A 328 -7.64 4.41 -12.70
CA SER A 328 -6.63 5.00 -13.59
C SER A 328 -7.19 6.22 -14.34
N GLY A 329 -8.47 6.17 -14.75
CA GLY A 329 -9.15 7.30 -15.38
C GLY A 329 -9.36 8.49 -14.44
N LEU A 330 -9.56 8.26 -13.14
CA LEU A 330 -9.61 9.32 -12.14
C LEU A 330 -8.21 9.92 -11.91
N TYR A 331 -7.18 9.08 -11.81
CA TYR A 331 -5.80 9.52 -11.65
C TYR A 331 -5.33 10.38 -12.84
N GLU A 332 -5.63 9.97 -14.07
CA GLU A 332 -5.28 10.77 -15.26
C GLU A 332 -6.04 12.10 -15.32
N GLN A 333 -7.28 12.16 -14.82
CA GLN A 333 -8.01 13.41 -14.66
C GLN A 333 -7.35 14.32 -13.62
N GLU A 334 -6.91 13.78 -12.48
CA GLU A 334 -6.19 14.53 -11.44
C GLU A 334 -4.88 15.11 -11.98
N LYS A 335 -4.06 14.28 -12.65
CA LYS A 335 -2.82 14.70 -13.31
C LYS A 335 -3.04 15.78 -14.38
N SER A 336 -4.18 15.72 -15.07
CA SER A 336 -4.59 16.72 -16.06
C SER A 336 -5.10 18.03 -15.42
N GLY A 337 -5.07 18.14 -14.08
CA GLY A 337 -5.43 19.34 -13.33
C GLY A 337 -6.88 19.37 -12.83
N THR A 338 -7.62 18.28 -12.94
CA THR A 338 -8.98 18.20 -12.38
C THR A 338 -8.93 18.33 -10.87
N LYS A 339 -9.74 19.23 -10.32
CA LYS A 339 -9.89 19.41 -8.87
C LYS A 339 -11.16 18.72 -8.41
N PHE A 340 -10.99 17.53 -7.86
CA PHE A 340 -12.07 16.77 -7.27
C PHE A 340 -12.51 17.38 -5.93
N LYS A 341 -13.79 17.19 -5.60
CA LYS A 341 -14.35 17.58 -4.31
C LYS A 341 -14.40 16.41 -3.35
N PRO A 342 -14.39 16.66 -2.03
CA PRO A 342 -14.56 15.60 -1.03
C PRO A 342 -15.78 14.71 -1.27
N GLU A 343 -16.93 15.29 -1.67
CA GLU A 343 -18.14 14.50 -1.93
C GLU A 343 -18.02 13.62 -3.19
N GLN A 344 -17.18 14.01 -4.15
CA GLN A 344 -16.88 13.18 -5.31
C GLN A 344 -15.98 12.01 -4.93
N ALA A 345 -14.98 12.24 -4.06
CA ALA A 345 -14.14 11.19 -3.53
C ALA A 345 -14.97 10.14 -2.77
N ASP A 346 -15.94 10.57 -1.97
CA ASP A 346 -16.88 9.65 -1.30
C ASP A 346 -17.71 8.83 -2.30
N SER A 347 -18.25 9.48 -3.33
CA SER A 347 -19.05 8.79 -4.36
C SER A 347 -18.22 7.80 -5.17
N PHE A 348 -17.01 8.19 -5.60
CA PHE A 348 -16.13 7.32 -6.37
C PHE A 348 -15.61 6.15 -5.52
N GLY A 349 -15.30 6.38 -4.24
CA GLY A 349 -14.91 5.34 -3.30
C GLY A 349 -16.02 4.31 -3.12
N ALA A 350 -17.26 4.74 -2.93
CA ALA A 350 -18.40 3.83 -2.83
C ALA A 350 -18.61 3.01 -4.11
N ASP A 351 -18.49 3.63 -5.30
CA ASP A 351 -18.62 2.94 -6.58
C ASP A 351 -17.49 1.92 -6.80
N ALA A 352 -16.24 2.29 -6.48
CA ALA A 352 -15.08 1.40 -6.53
C ALA A 352 -15.23 0.23 -5.55
N GLN A 353 -15.62 0.49 -4.30
CA GLN A 353 -15.82 -0.51 -3.28
C GLN A 353 -16.89 -1.54 -3.66
N ASN A 354 -18.01 -1.08 -4.25
CA ASN A 354 -19.08 -1.98 -4.72
C ASN A 354 -18.57 -2.94 -5.80
N LYS A 355 -17.80 -2.44 -6.77
CA LYS A 355 -17.18 -3.26 -7.83
C LYS A 355 -16.17 -4.24 -7.23
N ALA A 356 -15.29 -3.76 -6.37
CA ALA A 356 -14.26 -4.56 -5.73
C ALA A 356 -14.84 -5.70 -4.87
N THR A 357 -15.91 -5.42 -4.12
CA THR A 357 -16.61 -6.42 -3.30
C THR A 357 -17.25 -7.50 -4.16
N ALA A 358 -17.80 -7.15 -5.32
CA ALA A 358 -18.37 -8.11 -6.25
C ALA A 358 -17.28 -9.04 -6.85
N ILE A 359 -16.12 -8.48 -7.19
CA ILE A 359 -14.95 -9.24 -7.68
C ILE A 359 -14.46 -10.21 -6.59
N ALA A 360 -14.23 -9.73 -5.37
CA ALA A 360 -13.78 -10.56 -4.26
C ALA A 360 -14.78 -11.70 -3.94
N GLY A 361 -16.08 -11.42 -4.01
CA GLY A 361 -17.14 -12.41 -3.84
C GLY A 361 -17.12 -13.51 -4.92
N GLN A 362 -16.88 -13.14 -6.19
CA GLN A 362 -16.72 -14.11 -7.27
C GLN A 362 -15.51 -15.01 -7.04
N ILE A 363 -14.36 -14.42 -6.68
CA ILE A 363 -13.12 -15.17 -6.44
C ILE A 363 -13.28 -16.13 -5.25
N THR A 364 -13.92 -15.68 -4.18
CA THR A 364 -14.25 -16.52 -3.01
C THR A 364 -15.14 -17.71 -3.40
N GLN A 365 -16.16 -17.49 -4.24
CA GLN A 365 -17.07 -18.54 -4.68
C GLN A 365 -16.36 -19.62 -5.51
N VAL A 366 -15.48 -19.22 -6.44
CA VAL A 366 -14.77 -20.19 -7.27
C VAL A 366 -13.67 -20.90 -6.48
N ALA A 367 -12.99 -20.22 -5.54
CA ALA A 367 -12.05 -20.83 -4.61
C ALA A 367 -12.70 -21.99 -3.84
N ALA A 368 -13.89 -21.75 -3.27
CA ALA A 368 -14.66 -22.78 -2.57
C ALA A 368 -15.04 -23.96 -3.47
N THR A 369 -15.35 -23.71 -4.75
CA THR A 369 -15.66 -24.76 -5.73
C THR A 369 -14.43 -25.60 -6.09
N MET A 370 -13.25 -24.95 -6.17
CA MET A 370 -11.96 -25.61 -6.38
C MET A 370 -11.42 -26.31 -5.13
N GLY A 371 -12.02 -26.07 -3.96
CA GLY A 371 -11.55 -26.59 -2.68
C GLY A 371 -10.24 -25.95 -2.20
N ILE A 372 -10.00 -24.70 -2.58
CA ILE A 372 -8.86 -23.89 -2.13
C ILE A 372 -9.33 -22.99 -0.99
N GLU A 373 -8.59 -23.01 0.12
CA GLU A 373 -8.85 -22.16 1.29
C GLU A 373 -8.43 -20.72 0.99
N ILE A 374 -9.06 -19.76 1.67
CA ILE A 374 -8.71 -18.35 1.62
C ILE A 374 -8.36 -17.96 3.06
N ASP A 375 -7.11 -17.54 3.26
CA ASP A 375 -6.57 -17.14 4.57
C ASP A 375 -6.77 -15.64 4.78
N ALA A 376 -8.04 -15.22 4.91
CA ALA A 376 -8.45 -13.82 5.02
C ALA A 376 -8.88 -13.41 6.44
#